data_AF-A0A932SBU4-F1
#
_entry.id   AF-A0A932SBU4-F1
#
_cell.length_a   1.000
_cell.length_b   1.000
_cell.length_c   1.000
_cell.angle_alpha   90.00
_cell.angle_beta   90.00
_cell.angle_gamma   90.00
#
_symmetry.space_group_name_H-M   'P 1'
#
loop_
_entity.id
_entity.type
_entity.pdbx_description
1 polymer ?
#
loop_
_entity_poly.entity_id
_entity_poly.type
_entity_poly.pdbx_seq_one_letter_code
_entity_poly.pdbx_strand_id
1 'polypeptide(L)'
;VVKALTLWSVSGGPFASQVLGHDYHVPFMRAAQMGGMAAVAKTVFFAERIQANASNRERLLAMDAEQFAETMMRWDVFFYPQPDMPTIGTTESQLRGIRAPTLVFEGNDDIHCKAASDAVARLVPGAVYVPCPWTREDFMAHYTGKRTGGIMSLYPLITPQVLEFIDRVERKR
;
A
#
# COMPACT_ATOMS: atom_id res chain seq x y z
N VAL A 1 10.60 9.97 -18.58
CA VAL A 1 11.28 10.69 -17.47
C VAL A 1 10.24 11.01 -16.40
N VAL A 2 10.48 10.64 -15.14
CA VAL A 2 9.60 10.99 -14.02
C VAL A 2 9.78 12.48 -13.68
N LYS A 3 8.66 13.18 -13.47
CA LYS A 3 8.62 14.65 -13.33
C LYS A 3 8.51 15.10 -11.88
N ALA A 4 7.79 14.35 -11.06
CA ALA A 4 7.61 14.53 -9.62
C ALA A 4 7.06 13.25 -8.98
N LEU A 5 7.06 13.17 -7.65
CA LEU A 5 6.41 12.14 -6.85
C LEU A 5 5.47 12.78 -5.82
N THR A 6 4.30 12.18 -5.64
CA THR A 6 3.37 12.50 -4.55
C THR A 6 3.13 11.22 -3.77
N LEU A 7 3.41 11.26 -2.46
CA LEU A 7 3.35 10.12 -1.56
C LEU A 7 2.39 10.43 -0.41
N TRP A 8 1.40 9.57 -0.19
CA TRP A 8 0.51 9.60 0.96
C TRP A 8 0.28 8.17 1.43
N SER A 9 -0.21 7.99 2.66
CA SER A 9 -0.41 6.65 3.23
C SER A 9 0.85 5.78 3.09
N VAL A 10 2.02 6.33 3.48
CA VAL A 10 3.28 5.61 3.42
C VAL A 10 3.30 4.54 4.51
N SER A 11 3.33 3.26 4.13
CA SER A 11 3.38 2.16 5.07
C SER A 11 4.81 1.86 5.55
N GLY A 12 4.94 1.60 6.85
CA GLY A 12 6.22 1.25 7.46
C GLY A 12 6.08 0.81 8.91
N GLY A 13 7.16 0.24 9.43
CA GLY A 13 7.20 -0.30 10.78
C GLY A 13 6.62 -1.72 10.90
N PRO A 14 6.85 -2.37 12.05
CA PRO A 14 6.56 -3.79 12.24
C PRO A 14 5.06 -4.12 12.14
N PHE A 15 4.18 -3.23 12.61
CA PHE A 15 2.74 -3.45 12.56
C PHE A 15 2.23 -3.52 11.12
N ALA A 16 2.51 -2.49 10.31
CA ALA A 16 2.10 -2.43 8.91
C ALA A 16 2.65 -3.61 8.11
N SER A 17 3.93 -3.96 8.32
CA SER A 17 4.58 -5.12 7.72
C SER A 17 3.82 -6.42 7.98
N GLN A 18 3.50 -6.70 9.25
CA GLN A 18 2.81 -7.94 9.61
C GLN A 18 1.38 -7.99 9.08
N VAL A 19 0.63 -6.89 9.24
CA VAL A 19 -0.77 -6.83 8.80
C VAL A 19 -0.88 -6.95 7.29
N LEU A 20 -0.14 -6.14 6.53
CA LEU A 20 -0.23 -6.14 5.08
C LEU A 20 0.37 -7.40 4.44
N GLY A 21 1.47 -7.92 4.99
CA GLY A 21 2.03 -9.20 4.53
C GLY A 21 1.01 -10.34 4.69
N HIS A 22 0.42 -10.44 5.89
CA HIS A 22 -0.62 -11.42 6.16
C HIS A 22 -1.81 -11.24 5.22
N ASP A 23 -2.46 -10.08 5.22
CA ASP A 23 -3.74 -9.87 4.54
C ASP A 23 -3.66 -10.06 3.02
N TYR A 24 -2.51 -9.74 2.42
CA TYR A 24 -2.32 -9.87 0.98
C TYR A 24 -1.92 -11.27 0.51
N HIS A 25 -1.35 -12.13 1.38
CA HIS A 25 -0.75 -13.39 0.91
C HIS A 25 -1.18 -14.61 1.71
N VAL A 26 -1.15 -14.54 3.05
CA VAL A 26 -1.23 -15.72 3.91
C VAL A 26 -2.57 -16.46 3.77
N PRO A 27 -3.75 -15.80 3.76
CA PRO A 27 -5.02 -16.49 3.55
C PRO A 27 -5.08 -17.24 2.22
N PHE A 28 -4.54 -16.67 1.13
CA PHE A 28 -4.59 -17.26 -0.20
C PHE A 28 -3.59 -18.40 -0.36
N MET A 29 -2.39 -18.23 0.18
CA MET A 29 -1.38 -19.28 0.30
C MET A 29 -1.96 -20.49 1.05
N ARG A 30 -2.55 -20.27 2.23
CA ARG A 30 -3.15 -21.34 3.04
C ARG A 30 -4.31 -22.01 2.31
N ALA A 31 -5.18 -21.24 1.65
CA ALA A 31 -6.27 -21.80 0.87
C ALA A 31 -5.75 -22.73 -0.25
N ALA A 32 -4.73 -22.28 -1.00
CA ALA A 32 -4.10 -23.09 -2.05
C ALA A 32 -3.47 -24.37 -1.49
N GLN A 33 -2.75 -24.29 -0.38
CA GLN A 33 -2.11 -25.45 0.27
C GLN A 33 -3.12 -26.47 0.80
N MET A 34 -4.25 -26.02 1.37
CA MET A 34 -5.22 -26.90 2.02
C MET A 34 -6.25 -27.50 1.05
N GLY A 35 -6.59 -26.79 -0.03
CA GLY A 35 -7.69 -27.19 -0.91
C GLY A 35 -7.53 -26.78 -2.37
N GLY A 36 -6.30 -26.49 -2.80
CA GLY A 36 -5.97 -26.10 -4.16
C GLY A 36 -6.63 -24.80 -4.60
N MET A 37 -6.61 -24.55 -5.92
CA MET A 37 -7.22 -23.35 -6.50
C MET A 37 -8.74 -23.27 -6.29
N ALA A 38 -9.41 -24.40 -6.07
CA ALA A 38 -10.82 -24.43 -5.72
C ALA A 38 -11.10 -23.79 -4.35
N ALA A 39 -10.20 -23.93 -3.38
CA ALA A 39 -10.31 -23.23 -2.09
C ALA A 39 -9.95 -21.75 -2.23
N VAL A 40 -8.93 -21.40 -3.03
CA VAL A 40 -8.60 -19.99 -3.33
C VAL A 40 -9.80 -19.26 -3.92
N ALA A 41 -10.48 -19.87 -4.90
CA ALA A 41 -11.67 -19.31 -5.53
C ALA A 41 -12.85 -19.04 -4.57
N LYS A 42 -12.88 -19.70 -3.40
CA LYS A 42 -13.90 -19.52 -2.36
C LYS A 42 -13.54 -18.46 -1.33
N THR A 43 -12.31 -17.95 -1.33
CA THR A 43 -11.94 -16.82 -0.46
C THR A 43 -12.74 -15.58 -0.87
N VAL A 44 -13.09 -14.72 0.11
CA VAL A 44 -13.94 -13.53 -0.12
C VAL A 44 -13.41 -12.69 -1.28
N PHE A 45 -12.10 -12.40 -1.28
CA PHE A 45 -11.46 -11.62 -2.33
C PHE A 45 -11.70 -12.22 -3.72
N PHE A 46 -11.28 -13.47 -3.96
CA PHE A 46 -11.39 -14.07 -5.30
C PHE A 46 -12.85 -14.36 -5.71
N ALA A 47 -13.71 -14.72 -4.76
CA ALA A 47 -15.13 -14.94 -5.01
C ALA A 47 -15.82 -13.68 -5.56
N GLU A 48 -15.55 -12.51 -4.98
CA GLU A 48 -16.06 -11.23 -5.48
C GLU A 48 -15.57 -10.91 -6.90
N ARG A 49 -14.30 -11.18 -7.21
CA ARG A 49 -13.75 -10.94 -8.57
C ARG A 49 -14.33 -11.92 -9.60
N ILE A 50 -14.66 -13.15 -9.20
CA ILE A 50 -15.36 -14.12 -10.03
C ILE A 50 -16.81 -13.69 -10.25
N GLN A 51 -17.49 -13.19 -9.21
CA GLN A 51 -18.85 -12.67 -9.34
C GLN A 51 -18.91 -11.45 -10.27
N ALA A 52 -17.94 -10.54 -10.15
CA ALA A 52 -17.84 -9.36 -11.01
C ALA A 52 -17.47 -9.71 -12.47
N ASN A 53 -16.71 -10.79 -12.69
CA ASN A 53 -16.36 -11.29 -14.02
C ASN A 53 -16.16 -12.81 -13.99
N ALA A 54 -17.17 -13.55 -14.47
CA ALA A 54 -17.21 -15.01 -14.41
C ALA A 54 -16.04 -15.70 -15.12
N SER A 55 -15.48 -15.09 -16.18
CA SER A 55 -14.33 -15.65 -16.92
C SER A 55 -13.06 -15.78 -16.07
N ASN A 56 -12.96 -15.04 -14.96
CA ASN A 56 -11.86 -15.18 -14.01
C ASN A 56 -11.82 -16.56 -13.37
N ARG A 57 -12.96 -17.25 -13.24
CA ARG A 57 -13.04 -18.55 -12.57
C ARG A 57 -12.18 -19.59 -13.27
N GLU A 58 -12.37 -19.75 -14.57
CA GLU A 58 -11.61 -20.75 -15.35
C GLU A 58 -10.11 -20.44 -15.33
N ARG A 59 -9.75 -19.17 -15.47
CA ARG A 59 -8.35 -18.71 -15.43
C ARG A 59 -7.70 -18.99 -14.08
N LEU A 60 -8.42 -18.75 -12.98
CA LEU A 60 -7.92 -19.00 -11.63
C LEU A 60 -7.79 -20.50 -11.34
N LEU A 61 -8.79 -21.30 -11.74
CA LEU A 61 -8.78 -22.75 -11.51
C LEU A 61 -7.77 -23.51 -12.38
N ALA A 62 -7.36 -22.93 -13.51
CA ALA A 62 -6.34 -23.50 -14.39
C ALA A 62 -4.91 -23.26 -13.88
N MET A 63 -4.70 -22.45 -12.83
CA MET A 63 -3.39 -22.25 -12.23
C MET A 63 -2.95 -23.48 -11.44
N ASP A 64 -1.64 -23.71 -11.41
CA ASP A 64 -1.05 -24.69 -10.50
C ASP A 64 -1.08 -24.16 -9.06
N ALA A 65 -1.62 -24.97 -8.14
CA ALA A 65 -1.84 -24.54 -6.75
C ALA A 65 -0.54 -24.42 -5.94
N GLU A 66 0.45 -25.27 -6.23
CA GLU A 66 1.75 -25.25 -5.56
C GLU A 66 2.53 -24.00 -5.97
N GLN A 67 2.63 -23.74 -7.28
CA GLN A 67 3.25 -22.54 -7.84
C GLN A 67 2.56 -21.26 -7.36
N PHE A 68 1.22 -21.27 -7.22
CA PHE A 68 0.48 -20.15 -6.65
C PHE A 68 0.87 -19.91 -5.19
N ALA A 69 0.90 -20.96 -4.37
CA ALA A 69 1.27 -20.85 -2.95
C ALA A 69 2.72 -20.37 -2.77
N GLU A 70 3.66 -20.91 -3.54
CA GLU A 70 5.06 -20.47 -3.54
C GLU A 70 5.20 -18.99 -3.92
N THR A 71 4.38 -18.53 -4.87
CA THR A 71 4.37 -17.13 -5.28
C THR A 71 3.84 -16.23 -4.17
N MET A 72 2.75 -16.62 -3.51
CA MET A 72 2.22 -15.87 -2.35
C MET A 72 3.24 -15.79 -1.23
N MET A 73 3.92 -16.90 -0.91
CA MET A 73 4.99 -16.92 0.10
C MET A 73 6.15 -16.01 -0.30
N ARG A 74 6.61 -16.06 -1.55
CA ARG A 74 7.70 -15.21 -2.03
C ARG A 74 7.35 -13.73 -1.96
N TRP A 75 6.10 -13.35 -2.20
CA TRP A 75 5.64 -11.98 -2.05
C TRP A 75 5.51 -11.56 -0.59
N ASP A 76 5.04 -12.45 0.29
CA ASP A 76 4.97 -12.20 1.74
C ASP A 76 6.34 -11.89 2.33
N VAL A 77 7.41 -12.53 1.82
CA VAL A 77 8.79 -12.28 2.27
C VAL A 77 9.21 -10.80 2.15
N PHE A 78 8.67 -10.06 1.16
CA PHE A 78 8.98 -8.63 0.99
C PHE A 78 8.44 -7.75 2.11
N PHE A 79 7.48 -8.24 2.91
CA PHE A 79 6.90 -7.49 4.01
C PHE A 79 7.70 -7.64 5.31
N TYR A 80 8.63 -8.60 5.40
CA TYR A 80 9.45 -8.75 6.60
C TYR A 80 10.34 -7.52 6.80
N PRO A 81 10.22 -6.83 7.96
CA PRO A 81 10.95 -5.60 8.21
C PRO A 81 12.46 -5.90 8.31
N GLN A 82 13.26 -5.09 7.61
CA GLN A 82 14.72 -5.07 7.75
C GLN A 82 15.15 -3.82 8.51
N PRO A 83 16.28 -3.86 9.26
CA PRO A 83 16.73 -2.71 10.05
C PRO A 83 16.93 -1.41 9.25
N ASP A 84 17.27 -1.51 7.96
CA ASP A 84 17.53 -0.38 7.07
C ASP A 84 16.34 0.00 6.18
N MET A 85 15.15 -0.55 6.44
CA MET A 85 13.91 -0.29 5.68
C MET A 85 12.91 0.54 6.48
N PRO A 86 12.99 1.89 6.43
CA PRO A 86 12.06 2.75 7.16
C PRO A 86 10.62 2.71 6.62
N THR A 87 10.43 2.27 5.38
CA THR A 87 9.14 1.98 4.77
C THR A 87 9.15 0.55 4.25
N ILE A 88 7.97 -0.07 4.10
CA ILE A 88 7.89 -1.45 3.59
C ILE A 88 8.56 -1.51 2.21
N GLY A 89 9.53 -2.43 2.06
CA GLY A 89 10.19 -2.71 0.79
C GLY A 89 11.14 -1.64 0.25
N THR A 90 11.48 -0.59 1.02
CA THR A 90 12.41 0.45 0.57
C THR A 90 13.47 0.76 1.62
N THR A 91 14.74 0.67 1.24
CA THR A 91 15.87 0.99 2.12
C THR A 91 16.13 2.48 2.21
N GLU A 92 16.84 2.92 3.25
CA GLU A 92 17.25 4.32 3.36
C GLU A 92 18.10 4.79 2.16
N SER A 93 18.96 3.92 1.63
CA SER A 93 19.81 4.24 0.47
C SER A 93 18.96 4.50 -0.78
N GLN A 94 17.92 3.70 -1.00
CA GLN A 94 16.97 3.89 -2.10
C GLN A 94 16.22 5.22 -1.96
N LEU A 95 15.76 5.57 -0.75
CA LEU A 95 15.11 6.87 -0.49
C LEU A 95 16.06 8.05 -0.77
N ARG A 96 17.33 7.98 -0.32
CA ARG A 96 18.36 8.99 -0.62
C ARG A 96 18.67 9.09 -2.12
N GLY A 97 18.43 8.02 -2.86
CA GLY A 97 18.60 7.95 -4.31
C GLY A 97 17.53 8.71 -5.10
N ILE A 98 16.39 9.05 -4.49
CA ILE A 98 15.31 9.76 -5.17
C ILE A 98 15.77 11.19 -5.51
N ARG A 99 15.67 11.54 -6.80
CA ARG A 99 16.03 12.88 -7.32
C ARG A 99 14.82 13.68 -7.81
N ALA A 100 13.69 13.03 -8.02
CA ALA A 100 12.46 13.71 -8.43
C ALA A 100 11.96 14.59 -7.27
N PRO A 101 11.46 15.82 -7.56
CA PRO A 101 10.74 16.60 -6.57
C PRO A 101 9.66 15.74 -5.93
N THR A 102 9.61 15.71 -4.60
CA THR A 102 8.72 14.80 -3.85
C THR A 102 7.84 15.58 -2.87
N LEU A 103 6.53 15.34 -2.90
CA LEU A 103 5.56 15.74 -1.88
C LEU A 103 5.21 14.51 -1.05
N VAL A 104 5.24 14.63 0.28
CA VAL A 104 4.91 13.57 1.23
C VAL A 104 3.88 14.10 2.22
N PHE A 105 2.75 13.39 2.33
CA PHE A 105 1.77 13.63 3.39
C PHE A 105 2.12 12.83 4.64
N GLU A 106 1.95 13.44 5.81
CA GLU A 106 2.10 12.79 7.11
C GLU A 106 1.18 11.59 7.23
N GLY A 107 1.74 10.47 7.70
CA GLY A 107 0.98 9.29 8.11
C GLY A 107 0.36 9.48 9.50
N ASN A 108 -0.84 8.96 9.73
CA ASN A 108 -1.62 9.21 10.94
C ASN A 108 -2.31 7.97 11.52
N ASP A 109 -2.02 6.76 11.03
CA ASP A 109 -2.62 5.51 11.52
C ASP A 109 -1.57 4.41 11.73
N ASP A 110 -1.98 3.22 12.17
CA ASP A 110 -1.04 2.14 12.52
C ASP A 110 -0.40 1.48 11.28
N ILE A 111 -1.10 1.48 10.14
CA ILE A 111 -0.59 0.96 8.86
C ILE A 111 0.28 2.01 8.19
N HIS A 112 -0.16 3.27 8.23
CA HIS A 112 0.53 4.43 7.67
C HIS A 112 1.07 5.30 8.80
N CYS A 113 2.05 4.78 9.54
CA CYS A 113 2.56 5.47 10.71
C CYS A 113 3.31 6.76 10.37
N LYS A 114 3.24 7.74 11.27
CA LYS A 114 3.98 9.01 11.13
C LYS A 114 5.47 8.77 10.89
N ALA A 115 6.07 7.82 11.61
CA ALA A 115 7.49 7.49 11.52
C ALA A 115 7.94 7.11 10.10
N ALA A 116 7.11 6.39 9.34
CA ALA A 116 7.41 6.03 7.95
C ALA A 116 7.46 7.27 7.05
N SER A 117 6.44 8.14 7.16
CA SER A 117 6.39 9.40 6.39
C SER A 117 7.50 10.38 6.79
N ASP A 118 7.84 10.47 8.08
CA ASP A 118 8.95 11.28 8.61
C ASP A 118 10.30 10.80 8.05
N ALA A 119 10.48 9.49 7.92
CA ALA A 119 11.69 8.93 7.34
C ALA A 119 11.82 9.27 5.85
N VAL A 120 10.74 9.20 5.07
CA VAL A 120 10.75 9.65 3.67
C VAL A 120 11.09 11.13 3.60
N ALA A 121 10.41 11.98 4.38
CA ALA A 121 10.66 13.42 4.39
C ALA A 121 12.11 13.77 4.74
N ARG A 122 12.73 13.02 5.67
CA ARG A 122 14.12 13.21 6.08
C ARG A 122 15.13 12.71 5.05
N LEU A 123 14.86 11.57 4.41
CA LEU A 123 15.83 10.86 3.57
C LEU A 123 15.76 11.26 2.10
N VAL A 124 14.61 11.67 1.59
CA VAL A 124 14.44 12.11 0.20
C VAL A 124 14.91 13.57 0.07
N PRO A 125 15.94 13.86 -0.74
CA PRO A 125 16.47 15.21 -0.88
C PRO A 125 15.42 16.21 -1.36
N GLY A 126 15.20 17.26 -0.56
CA GLY A 126 14.28 18.35 -0.89
C GLY A 126 12.80 17.95 -0.89
N ALA A 127 12.43 16.86 -0.22
CA ALA A 127 11.03 16.49 -0.03
C ALA A 127 10.25 17.61 0.68
N VAL A 128 9.02 17.83 0.23
CA VAL A 128 8.06 18.71 0.89
C VAL A 128 7.14 17.86 1.73
N TYR A 129 7.14 18.10 3.03
CA TYR A 129 6.35 17.36 4.00
C TYR A 129 5.15 18.20 4.45
N VAL A 130 3.95 17.64 4.35
CA VAL A 130 2.69 18.34 4.69
C VAL A 130 1.84 17.48 5.63
N PRO A 131 1.03 18.10 6.52
CA PRO A 131 0.16 17.36 7.42
C PRO A 131 -0.91 16.54 6.67
N CYS A 132 -1.37 15.47 7.31
CA CYS A 132 -2.47 14.65 6.82
C CYS A 132 -3.79 15.45 6.87
N PRO A 133 -4.62 15.45 5.81
CA PRO A 133 -5.85 16.24 5.81
C PRO A 133 -7.02 15.54 6.52
N TRP A 134 -6.80 14.36 7.11
CA TRP A 134 -7.77 13.66 7.95
C TRP A 134 -7.13 13.27 9.29
N THR A 135 -7.97 12.94 10.26
CA THR A 135 -7.52 12.43 11.56
C THR A 135 -7.44 10.90 11.55
N ARG A 136 -6.73 10.33 12.54
CA ARG A 136 -6.75 8.89 12.81
C ARG A 136 -8.18 8.38 13.05
N GLU A 137 -8.99 9.14 13.76
CA GLU A 137 -10.38 8.78 14.07
C GLU A 137 -11.22 8.70 12.80
N ASP A 138 -11.09 9.68 11.91
CA ASP A 138 -11.76 9.67 10.61
C ASP A 138 -11.31 8.45 9.79
N PHE A 139 -10.00 8.21 9.69
CA PHE A 139 -9.47 7.02 9.00
C PHE A 139 -10.08 5.73 9.54
N MET A 140 -10.08 5.54 10.87
CA MET A 140 -10.62 4.34 11.49
C MET A 140 -12.13 4.20 11.31
N ALA A 141 -12.88 5.31 11.31
CA ALA A 141 -14.31 5.29 11.06
C ALA A 141 -14.63 4.81 9.63
N HIS A 142 -13.83 5.22 8.65
CA HIS A 142 -13.95 4.74 7.27
C HIS A 142 -13.43 3.31 7.09
N TYR A 143 -12.31 2.94 7.73
CA TYR A 143 -11.72 1.61 7.65
C TYR A 143 -12.62 0.53 8.26
N THR A 144 -13.28 0.83 9.37
CA THR A 144 -14.19 -0.11 10.07
C THR A 144 -15.62 -0.09 9.53
N GLY A 145 -15.90 0.69 8.49
CA GLY A 145 -17.24 0.81 7.90
C GLY A 145 -18.25 1.59 8.75
N LYS A 146 -17.81 2.29 9.81
CA LYS A 146 -18.66 3.23 10.56
C LYS A 146 -19.07 4.46 9.73
N ARG A 147 -18.33 4.75 8.66
CA ARG A 147 -18.67 5.74 7.64
C ARG A 147 -18.77 5.09 6.26
N THR A 148 -19.68 5.60 5.45
CA THR A 148 -19.87 5.16 4.06
C THR A 148 -18.73 5.62 3.15
N GLY A 149 -18.54 4.95 2.01
CA GLY A 149 -17.52 5.30 1.02
C GLY A 149 -16.11 4.74 1.29
N GLY A 150 -15.87 4.13 2.45
CA GLY A 150 -14.59 3.52 2.82
C GLY A 150 -13.42 4.52 2.86
N ILE A 151 -12.20 4.02 3.05
CA ILE A 151 -10.99 4.86 3.20
C ILE A 151 -10.74 5.76 1.97
N MET A 152 -11.16 5.32 0.78
CA MET A 152 -10.92 6.05 -0.48
C MET A 152 -11.68 7.38 -0.54
N SER A 153 -12.76 7.53 0.24
CA SER A 153 -13.51 8.78 0.33
C SER A 153 -12.73 9.93 0.99
N LEU A 154 -11.63 9.63 1.69
CA LEU A 154 -10.74 10.64 2.29
C LEU A 154 -9.73 11.20 1.28
N TYR A 155 -9.39 10.45 0.23
CA TYR A 155 -8.30 10.81 -0.69
C TYR A 155 -8.56 12.09 -1.50
N PRO A 156 -9.79 12.48 -1.87
CA PRO A 156 -10.01 13.78 -2.49
C PRO A 156 -9.52 14.97 -1.66
N LEU A 157 -9.36 14.84 -0.34
CA LEU A 157 -8.89 15.90 0.55
C LEU A 157 -7.42 16.30 0.34
N ILE A 158 -6.59 15.44 -0.28
CA ILE A 158 -5.20 15.81 -0.62
C ILE A 158 -5.09 16.61 -1.93
N THR A 159 -6.16 16.67 -2.73
CA THR A 159 -6.15 17.24 -4.09
C THR A 159 -5.59 18.66 -4.14
N PRO A 160 -5.99 19.61 -3.26
CA PRO A 160 -5.50 20.99 -3.35
C PRO A 160 -3.97 21.09 -3.27
N GLN A 161 -3.35 20.40 -2.31
CA GLN A 161 -1.91 20.40 -2.11
C GLN A 161 -1.17 19.67 -3.24
N VAL A 162 -1.78 18.62 -3.81
CA VAL A 162 -1.23 17.93 -4.99
C VAL A 162 -1.21 18.85 -6.21
N LEU A 163 -2.30 19.56 -6.47
CA LEU A 163 -2.37 20.49 -7.61
C LEU A 163 -1.38 21.64 -7.45
N GLU A 164 -1.29 22.24 -6.26
CA GLU A 164 -0.31 23.29 -5.97
C GLU A 164 1.13 22.79 -6.18
N PHE A 165 1.42 21.56 -5.75
CA PHE A 165 2.72 20.94 -5.93
C PHE A 165 3.06 20.73 -7.41
N ILE A 166 2.10 20.24 -8.21
CA ILE A 166 2.24 20.08 -9.66
C ILE A 166 2.56 21.43 -10.31
N ASP A 167 1.78 22.47 -10.03
CA ASP A 167 1.99 23.81 -10.59
C ASP A 167 3.38 24.37 -10.23
N ARG A 168 3.84 24.13 -9.01
CA ARG A 168 5.18 24.55 -8.56
C ARG A 168 6.30 23.80 -9.30
N VAL A 169 6.15 22.51 -9.55
CA VAL A 169 7.15 21.71 -10.27
C VAL A 169 7.20 22.11 -11.74
N GLU A 170 6.05 22.35 -12.37
CA GLU A 170 5.99 22.74 -13.78
C GLU A 170 6.50 24.17 -14.01
N ARG A 171 6.27 25.12 -13.09
CA ARG A 171 6.82 26.49 -13.17
C ARG A 171 8.33 26.60 -12.97
N LYS A 172 8.98 25.61 -12.35
CA LYS A 172 10.44 25.61 -12.11
C LYS A 172 11.25 25.12 -13.33
N ARG A 173 10.59 24.86 -14.45
CA ARG A 173 11.19 24.49 -15.73
C ARG A 173 11.21 25.68 -16.66
#